data_AF-A0A359EHR0-F1
#
_entry.id   AF-A0A359EHR0-F1
#
_cell.length_a   1.000
_cell.length_b   1.000
_cell.length_c   1.000
_cell.angle_alpha   90.00
_cell.angle_beta   90.00
_cell.angle_gamma   90.00
#
_symmetry.space_group_name_H-M   'P 1'
#
loop_
_entity.id
_entity.type
_entity.pdbx_description
1 polymer ?
#
loop_
_entity_poly.entity_id
_entity_poly.type
_entity_poly.pdbx_seq_one_letter_code
_entity_poly.pdbx_strand_id
1 'polypeptide(L)'
;MATLSKIQLGRISRIRPEHAFNLTIQLALAIDVRLLVCGNRLPFYEIAYTLAGLIGQGYETILRERIFFSRAETGTQLVDFLSKIEADPLPLLVTDLLARFKDEDERQMDELFFAYQVELERLSKAGLVIVSAKPGPPLERLGFALERITHKLDMLELF
;
A
#
# COMPACT_ATOMS: atom_id res chain seq x y z
N MET A 1 -13.95 9.22 8.62
CA MET A 1 -12.99 10.34 8.53
C MET A 1 -11.94 10.37 9.66
N ALA A 2 -12.17 9.76 10.83
CA ALA A 2 -11.15 9.67 11.90
C ALA A 2 -9.86 8.93 11.48
N THR A 3 -9.98 7.95 10.57
CA THR A 3 -8.88 7.11 10.05
C THR A 3 -7.71 7.88 9.45
N LEU A 4 -8.00 8.90 8.64
CA LEU A 4 -6.98 9.66 7.93
C LEU A 4 -6.24 10.64 8.86
N SER A 5 -6.89 11.11 9.92
CA SER A 5 -6.31 12.10 10.85
C SER A 5 -5.12 11.57 11.65
N LYS A 6 -4.99 10.25 11.78
CA LYS A 6 -3.88 9.59 12.48
C LYS A 6 -2.67 9.33 11.58
N ILE A 7 -2.83 9.48 10.25
CA ILE A 7 -1.77 9.21 9.29
C ILE A 7 -0.95 10.50 9.12
N GLN A 8 0.33 10.44 9.47
CA GLN A 8 1.22 11.60 9.40
C GLN A 8 1.81 11.74 7.99
N LEU A 9 1.69 12.93 7.42
CA LEU A 9 2.48 13.32 6.24
C LEU A 9 3.97 13.32 6.57
N GLY A 10 4.80 13.11 5.57
CA GLY A 10 6.26 13.00 5.71
C GLY A 10 6.72 11.69 6.34
N ARG A 11 5.83 10.71 6.52
CA ARG A 11 6.14 9.39 7.09
C ARG A 11 5.42 8.27 6.35
N ILE A 12 6.04 7.10 6.34
CA ILE A 12 5.45 5.88 5.81
C ILE A 12 4.71 5.17 6.94
N SER A 13 3.42 4.94 6.78
CA SER A 13 2.62 4.17 7.73
C SER A 13 2.61 2.69 7.35
N ARG A 14 2.77 1.80 8.33
CA ARG A 14 2.67 0.35 8.14
C ARG A 14 1.41 -0.20 8.82
N ILE A 15 0.63 -0.95 8.06
CA ILE A 15 -0.50 -1.74 8.56
C ILE A 15 -0.21 -3.23 8.45
N ARG A 16 -0.99 -4.02 9.18
CA ARG A 16 -1.02 -5.47 8.97
C ARG A 16 -1.77 -5.80 7.66
N PRO A 17 -1.38 -6.85 6.93
CA PRO A 17 -2.02 -7.22 5.66
C PRO A 17 -3.53 -7.39 5.74
N GLU A 18 -4.05 -7.96 6.84
CA GLU A 18 -5.49 -8.17 7.04
C GLU A 18 -6.32 -6.88 7.04
N HIS A 19 -5.68 -5.73 7.27
CA HIS A 19 -6.36 -4.44 7.27
C HIS A 19 -6.36 -3.73 5.91
N ALA A 20 -5.56 -4.21 4.95
CA ALA A 20 -5.40 -3.54 3.66
C ALA A 20 -6.73 -3.46 2.87
N PHE A 21 -7.54 -4.52 2.95
CA PHE A 21 -8.85 -4.56 2.29
C PHE A 21 -9.79 -3.49 2.82
N ASN A 22 -10.07 -3.51 4.13
CA ASN A 22 -10.97 -2.54 4.76
C ASN A 22 -10.47 -1.09 4.58
N LEU A 23 -9.15 -0.88 4.66
CA LEU A 23 -8.58 0.44 4.44
C LEU A 23 -8.78 0.92 2.99
N THR A 24 -8.63 0.04 2.01
CA THR A 24 -8.90 0.37 0.60
C THR A 24 -10.34 0.87 0.43
N ILE A 25 -11.30 0.15 1.02
CA ILE A 25 -12.72 0.53 0.98
C ILE A 25 -12.95 1.88 1.64
N GLN A 26 -12.42 2.08 2.85
CA GLN A 26 -12.57 3.35 3.58
C GLN A 26 -11.96 4.53 2.83
N LEU A 27 -10.78 4.35 2.25
CA LEU A 27 -10.12 5.37 1.44
C LEU A 27 -10.99 5.70 0.25
N ALA A 28 -11.35 4.72 -0.59
CA ALA A 28 -12.13 4.93 -1.81
C ALA A 28 -13.51 5.60 -1.57
N LEU A 29 -14.15 5.32 -0.43
CA LEU A 29 -15.40 5.98 -0.03
C LEU A 29 -15.19 7.45 0.34
N ALA A 30 -14.04 7.80 0.94
CA ALA A 30 -13.76 9.14 1.42
C ALA A 30 -13.09 10.03 0.37
N ILE A 31 -12.09 9.48 -0.33
CA ILE A 31 -11.16 10.16 -1.21
C ILE A 31 -10.66 9.22 -2.31
N ASP A 32 -9.99 9.77 -3.30
CA ASP A 32 -9.31 8.98 -4.30
C ASP A 32 -8.08 8.27 -3.69
N VAL A 33 -7.69 7.12 -4.24
CA VAL A 33 -6.57 6.32 -3.73
C VAL A 33 -5.83 5.59 -4.86
N ARG A 34 -4.49 5.60 -4.78
CA ARG A 34 -3.63 4.71 -5.56
C ARG A 34 -3.45 3.40 -4.80
N LEU A 35 -3.81 2.31 -5.45
CA LEU A 35 -3.69 0.97 -4.90
C LEU A 35 -2.64 0.19 -5.71
N LEU A 36 -1.46 -0.03 -5.11
CA LEU A 36 -0.39 -0.81 -5.71
C LEU A 36 -0.29 -2.19 -5.04
N VAL A 37 -0.67 -3.23 -5.78
CA VAL A 37 -0.68 -4.60 -5.26
C VAL A 37 0.62 -5.33 -5.61
N CYS A 38 1.32 -5.80 -4.58
CA CYS A 38 2.59 -6.52 -4.68
C CYS A 38 2.44 -8.01 -4.34
N GLY A 39 1.23 -8.52 -4.13
CA GLY A 39 0.99 -9.89 -3.71
C GLY A 39 -0.42 -10.36 -4.06
N ASN A 40 -0.82 -11.52 -3.54
CA ASN A 40 -2.11 -12.14 -3.89
C ASN A 40 -3.12 -12.10 -2.73
N ARG A 41 -2.84 -11.36 -1.63
CA ARG A 41 -3.69 -11.41 -0.44
C ARG A 41 -4.81 -10.39 -0.44
N LEU A 42 -4.76 -9.38 -1.30
CA LEU A 42 -5.86 -8.45 -1.47
C LEU A 42 -6.92 -9.06 -2.39
N PRO A 43 -8.12 -9.38 -1.90
CA PRO A 43 -9.17 -9.95 -2.73
C PRO A 43 -9.82 -8.84 -3.58
N PHE A 44 -9.16 -8.46 -4.68
CA PHE A 44 -9.58 -7.32 -5.49
C PHE A 44 -11.05 -7.41 -5.97
N TYR A 45 -11.51 -8.61 -6.37
CA TYR A 45 -12.89 -8.81 -6.80
C TYR A 45 -13.92 -8.58 -5.68
N GLU A 46 -13.53 -8.77 -4.42
CA GLU A 46 -14.42 -8.52 -3.28
C GLU A 46 -14.63 -7.03 -3.03
N ILE A 47 -13.73 -6.15 -3.51
CA ILE A 47 -13.88 -4.70 -3.39
C ILE A 47 -15.20 -4.25 -4.02
N ALA A 48 -15.51 -4.76 -5.22
CA ALA A 48 -16.74 -4.43 -5.93
C ALA A 48 -17.99 -4.87 -5.14
N TYR A 49 -18.00 -6.11 -4.65
CA TYR A 49 -19.13 -6.64 -3.88
C TYR A 49 -19.33 -5.89 -2.56
N THR A 50 -18.24 -5.57 -1.86
CA THR A 50 -18.31 -4.80 -0.61
C THR A 50 -18.82 -3.37 -0.87
N LEU A 51 -18.30 -2.68 -1.89
CA LEU A 51 -18.80 -1.34 -2.23
C LEU A 51 -20.27 -1.39 -2.65
N ALA A 52 -20.68 -2.35 -3.48
CA ALA A 52 -22.08 -2.53 -3.86
C ALA A 52 -22.99 -2.77 -2.64
N GLY A 53 -22.54 -3.56 -1.66
CA GLY A 53 -23.26 -3.79 -0.42
C GLY A 53 -23.36 -2.55 0.49
N LEU A 54 -22.35 -1.69 0.49
CA LEU A 54 -22.29 -0.50 1.36
C LEU A 54 -23.05 0.70 0.81
N ILE A 55 -22.97 0.94 -0.51
CA ILE A 55 -23.51 2.16 -1.13
C ILE A 55 -24.51 1.91 -2.26
N GLY A 56 -24.77 0.65 -2.63
CA GLY A 56 -25.73 0.31 -3.67
C GLY A 56 -25.34 0.85 -5.04
N GLN A 57 -26.26 1.57 -5.69
CA GLN A 57 -26.01 2.20 -6.98
C GLN A 57 -24.94 3.30 -6.85
N GLY A 58 -23.96 3.29 -7.76
CA GLY A 58 -22.82 4.23 -7.75
C GLY A 58 -21.49 3.63 -7.31
N TYR A 59 -21.46 2.37 -6.86
CA TYR A 59 -20.22 1.65 -6.55
C TYR A 59 -19.26 1.59 -7.75
N GLU A 60 -19.79 1.46 -8.97
CA GLU A 60 -19.02 1.43 -10.21
C GLU A 60 -18.24 2.73 -10.45
N THR A 61 -18.82 3.87 -10.07
CA THR A 61 -18.15 5.18 -10.16
C THR A 61 -16.94 5.21 -9.24
N ILE A 62 -17.07 4.72 -8.00
CA ILE A 62 -15.93 4.63 -7.06
C ILE A 62 -14.85 3.71 -7.62
N LEU A 63 -15.22 2.53 -8.10
CA LEU A 63 -14.27 1.57 -8.68
C LEU A 63 -13.50 2.18 -9.87
N ARG A 64 -14.17 2.93 -10.74
CA ARG A 64 -13.58 3.48 -11.96
C ARG A 64 -12.80 4.76 -11.74
N GLU A 65 -13.27 5.64 -10.86
CA GLU A 65 -12.81 7.02 -10.78
C GLU A 65 -12.03 7.34 -9.51
N ARG A 66 -12.14 6.50 -8.46
CA ARG A 66 -11.49 6.75 -7.17
C ARG A 66 -10.41 5.73 -6.81
N ILE A 67 -10.36 4.58 -7.47
CA ILE A 67 -9.35 3.54 -7.21
C ILE A 67 -8.41 3.45 -8.42
N PHE A 68 -7.25 4.05 -8.30
CA PHE A 68 -6.18 3.95 -9.30
C PHE A 68 -5.36 2.70 -9.03
N PHE A 69 -5.74 1.60 -9.66
CA PHE A 69 -5.14 0.28 -9.45
C PHE A 69 -3.88 0.07 -10.29
N SER A 70 -2.86 -0.53 -9.70
CA SER A 70 -1.68 -1.06 -10.37
C SER A 70 -1.20 -2.32 -9.65
N ARG A 71 -0.49 -3.19 -10.38
CA ARG A 71 0.07 -4.42 -9.82
C ARG A 71 1.51 -4.58 -10.25
N ALA A 72 2.40 -4.75 -9.29
CA ALA A 72 3.78 -5.12 -9.53
C ALA A 72 3.91 -6.64 -9.41
N GLU A 73 4.52 -7.28 -10.41
CA GLU A 73 4.82 -8.72 -10.39
C GLU A 73 6.28 -9.03 -10.01
N THR A 74 7.18 -8.04 -10.08
CA THR A 74 8.59 -8.17 -9.69
C THR A 74 9.05 -6.99 -8.83
N GLY A 75 10.18 -7.13 -8.12
CA GLY A 75 10.76 -6.02 -7.37
C GLY A 75 11.17 -4.85 -8.28
N THR A 76 11.67 -5.13 -9.48
CA THR A 76 11.99 -4.09 -10.47
C THR A 76 10.75 -3.34 -10.95
N GLN A 77 9.64 -4.04 -11.22
CA GLN A 77 8.37 -3.39 -11.59
C GLN A 77 7.84 -2.51 -10.45
N LEU A 78 7.96 -2.95 -9.20
CA LEU A 78 7.58 -2.14 -8.04
C LEU A 78 8.35 -0.82 -8.02
N VAL A 79 9.68 -0.85 -8.18
CA VAL A 79 10.51 0.36 -8.23
C VAL A 79 10.12 1.25 -9.42
N ASP A 80 9.93 0.66 -10.61
CA ASP A 80 9.52 1.40 -11.81
C ASP A 80 8.18 2.12 -11.60
N PHE A 81 7.17 1.44 -11.03
CA PHE A 81 5.89 2.06 -10.69
C PHE A 81 6.07 3.23 -9.72
N LEU A 82 6.79 3.03 -8.61
CA LEU A 82 6.96 4.07 -7.60
C LEU A 82 7.70 5.29 -8.15
N SER A 83 8.73 5.08 -8.98
CA SER A 83 9.51 6.16 -9.59
C SER A 83 8.71 7.05 -10.54
N LYS A 84 7.68 6.50 -11.18
CA LYS A 84 6.80 7.21 -12.13
C LYS A 84 5.65 7.94 -11.45
N ILE A 85 5.36 7.65 -10.17
CA ILE A 85 4.32 8.35 -9.42
C ILE A 85 4.82 9.77 -9.10
N GLU A 86 4.05 10.76 -9.54
CA GLU A 86 4.26 12.15 -9.13
C GLU A 86 4.06 12.29 -7.61
N ALA A 87 4.96 13.00 -6.94
CA ALA A 87 4.83 13.26 -5.51
C ALA A 87 3.74 14.32 -5.30
N ASP A 88 2.51 13.86 -5.06
CA ASP A 88 1.34 14.70 -4.82
C ASP A 88 0.55 14.22 -3.57
N PRO A 89 -0.53 14.93 -3.19
CA PRO A 89 -1.31 14.58 -1.99
C PRO A 89 -2.18 13.31 -2.12
N LEU A 90 -2.31 12.70 -3.30
CA LEU A 90 -3.21 11.56 -3.50
C LEU A 90 -2.63 10.30 -2.81
N PRO A 91 -3.34 9.69 -1.84
CA PRO A 91 -2.78 8.60 -1.04
C PRO A 91 -2.35 7.38 -1.86
N LEU A 92 -1.27 6.76 -1.41
CA LEU A 92 -0.74 5.52 -1.94
C LEU A 92 -0.86 4.41 -0.88
N LEU A 93 -1.58 3.35 -1.22
CA LEU A 93 -1.62 2.10 -0.47
C LEU A 93 -0.88 1.01 -1.25
N VAL A 94 0.26 0.56 -0.72
CA VAL A 94 1.03 -0.55 -1.27
C VAL A 94 0.76 -1.82 -0.45
N THR A 95 0.23 -2.86 -1.06
CA THR A 95 -0.17 -4.07 -0.33
C THR A 95 0.79 -5.22 -0.54
N ASP A 96 1.11 -5.97 0.52
CA ASP A 96 2.01 -7.12 0.52
C ASP A 96 3.40 -6.79 -0.04
N LEU A 97 3.95 -5.64 0.33
CA LEU A 97 5.19 -5.08 -0.22
C LEU A 97 6.34 -6.11 -0.31
N LEU A 98 6.57 -6.88 0.76
CA LEU A 98 7.68 -7.84 0.81
C LEU A 98 7.48 -9.07 -0.10
N ALA A 99 6.26 -9.33 -0.59
CA ALA A 99 5.99 -10.51 -1.41
C ALA A 99 6.70 -10.48 -2.78
N ARG A 100 7.24 -9.33 -3.21
CA ARG A 100 8.02 -9.21 -4.45
C ARG A 100 9.51 -9.52 -4.32
N PHE A 101 10.00 -9.70 -3.10
CA PHE A 101 11.42 -9.98 -2.85
C PHE A 101 11.71 -11.46 -2.65
N LYS A 102 10.67 -12.31 -2.59
CA LYS A 102 10.82 -13.73 -2.24
C LYS A 102 11.65 -14.52 -3.25
N ASP A 103 11.52 -14.16 -4.52
CA ASP A 103 12.13 -14.89 -5.64
C ASP A 103 13.35 -14.14 -6.23
N GLU A 104 13.77 -13.04 -5.59
CA GLU A 104 14.93 -12.24 -6.00
C GLU A 104 16.23 -12.80 -5.38
N ASP A 105 17.36 -12.68 -6.09
CA ASP A 105 18.68 -12.97 -5.52
C ASP A 105 19.01 -12.01 -4.37
N GLU A 106 19.77 -12.45 -3.36
CA GLU A 106 20.04 -11.69 -2.14
C GLU A 106 20.62 -10.31 -2.41
N ARG A 107 21.56 -10.21 -3.36
CA ARG A 107 22.16 -8.92 -3.73
C ARG A 107 21.15 -8.00 -4.41
N GLN A 108 20.42 -8.52 -5.38
CA GLN A 108 19.39 -7.76 -6.11
C GLN A 108 18.26 -7.33 -5.18
N MET A 109 17.91 -8.18 -4.22
CA MET A 109 16.93 -7.92 -3.19
C MET A 109 17.29 -6.68 -2.35
N ASP A 110 18.55 -6.54 -1.93
CA ASP A 110 18.99 -5.35 -1.17
C ASP A 110 18.97 -4.07 -2.00
N GLU A 111 19.46 -4.13 -3.24
CA GLU A 111 19.46 -2.99 -4.16
C GLU A 111 18.03 -2.51 -4.45
N LEU A 112 17.12 -3.44 -4.74
CA LEU A 112 15.70 -3.14 -4.96
C LEU A 112 15.02 -2.66 -3.68
N PHE A 113 15.37 -3.23 -2.52
CA PHE A 113 14.80 -2.83 -1.24
C PHE A 113 15.13 -1.38 -0.91
N PHE A 114 16.40 -1.01 -1.09
CA PHE A 114 16.85 0.36 -0.93
C PHE A 114 16.18 1.30 -1.93
N ALA A 115 16.09 0.91 -3.20
CA ALA A 115 15.49 1.73 -4.25
C ALA A 115 14.02 2.05 -3.98
N TYR A 116 13.19 1.06 -3.60
CA TYR A 116 11.79 1.37 -3.29
C TYR A 116 11.67 2.24 -2.03
N GLN A 117 12.55 2.05 -1.02
CA GLN A 117 12.53 2.86 0.19
C GLN A 117 12.71 4.35 -0.16
N VAL A 118 13.68 4.66 -1.01
CA VAL A 118 13.92 6.04 -1.49
C VAL A 118 12.66 6.62 -2.13
N GLU A 119 11.97 5.84 -2.97
CA GLU A 119 10.74 6.28 -3.61
C GLU A 119 9.57 6.45 -2.64
N LEU A 120 9.37 5.54 -1.69
CA LEU A 120 8.32 5.68 -0.67
C LEU A 120 8.58 6.89 0.23
N GLU A 121 9.84 7.15 0.60
CA GLU A 121 10.20 8.35 1.35
C GLU A 121 9.92 9.61 0.54
N ARG A 122 10.29 9.64 -0.75
CA ARG A 122 9.98 10.76 -1.66
C ARG A 122 8.47 11.02 -1.72
N LEU A 123 7.67 9.99 -1.93
CA LEU A 123 6.21 10.09 -2.03
C LEU A 123 5.56 10.51 -0.71
N SER A 124 6.09 10.02 0.41
CA SER A 124 5.57 10.34 1.76
C SER A 124 5.68 11.83 2.10
N LYS A 125 6.59 12.56 1.47
CA LYS A 125 6.75 14.01 1.69
C LYS A 125 5.55 14.82 1.17
N ALA A 126 4.86 14.32 0.14
CA ALA A 126 3.76 15.03 -0.52
C ALA A 126 2.38 14.46 -0.17
N GLY A 127 2.29 13.16 0.11
CA GLY A 127 1.02 12.48 0.35
C GLY A 127 1.11 11.37 1.39
N LEU A 128 -0.03 10.78 1.69
CA LEU A 128 -0.11 9.66 2.62
C LEU A 128 0.42 8.40 1.94
N VAL A 129 1.45 7.78 2.52
CA VAL A 129 2.00 6.50 2.06
C VAL A 129 1.75 5.44 3.12
N ILE A 130 1.01 4.41 2.74
CA ILE A 130 0.62 3.30 3.61
C ILE A 130 1.08 2.01 2.97
N VAL A 131 1.78 1.17 3.73
CA VAL A 131 2.25 -0.12 3.26
C VAL A 131 1.71 -1.24 4.14
N SER A 132 1.36 -2.36 3.53
CA SER A 132 1.19 -3.61 4.24
C SER A 132 2.32 -4.57 3.87
N ALA A 133 2.79 -5.31 4.87
CA ALA A 133 3.84 -6.30 4.69
C ALA A 133 3.68 -7.41 5.72
N LYS A 134 3.93 -8.65 5.31
CA LYS A 134 4.13 -9.77 6.23
C LYS A 134 5.55 -10.30 6.03
N PRO A 135 6.50 -9.98 6.91
CA PRO A 135 7.79 -10.64 6.88
C PRO A 135 7.59 -12.11 7.22
N GLY A 136 8.32 -12.96 6.50
CA GLY A 136 8.40 -14.40 6.72
C GLY A 136 9.65 -14.92 6.01
N PRO A 137 10.13 -16.13 6.34
CA PRO A 137 11.36 -16.66 5.78
C PRO A 137 11.40 -16.60 4.24
N PRO A 138 12.48 -16.12 3.60
CA PRO A 138 13.75 -15.63 4.16
C PRO A 138 13.84 -14.10 4.39
N LEU A 139 12.70 -13.40 4.40
CA LEU A 139 12.61 -11.93 4.34
C LEU A 139 12.57 -11.24 5.71
N GLU A 140 12.93 -11.93 6.80
CA GLU A 140 12.90 -11.37 8.15
C GLU A 140 13.77 -10.12 8.27
N ARG A 141 14.96 -10.13 7.67
CA ARG A 141 15.88 -8.97 7.66
C ARG A 141 15.24 -7.75 7.02
N LEU A 142 14.56 -7.93 5.88
CA LEU A 142 13.83 -6.86 5.21
C LEU A 142 12.63 -6.38 6.04
N GLY A 143 11.98 -7.30 6.75
CA GLY A 143 10.96 -6.98 7.74
C GLY A 143 11.48 -6.00 8.79
N PHE A 144 12.61 -6.30 9.42
CA PHE A 144 13.22 -5.42 10.41
C PHE A 144 13.66 -4.07 9.82
N ALA A 145 14.20 -4.06 8.60
CA ALA A 145 14.55 -2.82 7.91
C ALA A 145 13.31 -1.94 7.65
N LEU A 146 12.22 -2.55 7.17
CA LEU A 146 10.94 -1.86 6.94
C LEU A 146 10.37 -1.28 8.24
N GLU A 147 10.50 -1.99 9.35
CA GLU A 147 10.04 -1.51 10.66
C GLU A 147 10.76 -0.25 11.13
N ARG A 148 12.03 -0.07 10.75
CA ARG A 148 12.82 1.11 11.15
C ARG A 148 12.44 2.38 10.40
N ILE A 149 11.84 2.23 9.21
CA ILE A 149 11.48 3.35 8.32
C ILE A 149 9.98 3.61 8.29
N THR A 150 9.19 2.77 8.98
CA THR A 150 7.74 2.88 9.02
C THR A 150 7.21 3.11 10.43
N HIS A 151 6.09 3.81 10.52
CA HIS A 151 5.32 3.93 11.75
C HIS A 151 4.16 2.94 11.73
N LYS A 152 4.05 2.10 12.76
CA LYS A 152 2.95 1.15 12.88
C LYS A 152 1.63 1.89 13.10
N LEU A 153 0.65 1.62 12.25
CA LEU A 153 -0.70 2.15 12.37
C LEU A 153 -1.61 1.04 12.90
N ASP A 154 -2.02 1.17 14.16
CA ASP A 154 -2.92 0.23 14.81
C ASP A 154 -4.37 0.51 14.38
N MET A 155 -4.91 -0.38 13.56
CA MET A 155 -6.27 -0.24 13.01
C MET A 155 -7.36 -0.54 14.04
N LEU A 156 -7.04 -1.10 15.22
CA LEU A 156 -7.99 -1.28 16.32
C LEU A 156 -8.49 0.06 16.89
N GLU A 157 -7.79 1.16 16.65
CA GLU A 157 -8.27 2.49 17.05
C GLU A 157 -8.98 3.24 15.91
N LEU A 158 -9.35 2.52 14.85
CA LEU A 158 -9.94 3.05 13.62
C LEU A 158 -11.33 2.44 13.33
N PHE A 159 -11.81 1.54 14.20
CA PHE A 159 -13.12 0.89 14.18
C PHE A 159 -13.80 1.08 15.53
#